data_AF-A0A961C5G6-F1
#
_entry.id   AF-A0A961C5G6-F1
#
_cell.length_a   1.000
_cell.length_b   1.000
_cell.length_c   1.000
_cell.angle_alpha   90.00
_cell.angle_beta   90.00
_cell.angle_gamma   90.00
#
_symmetry.space_group_name_H-M   'P 1'
#
loop_
_entity.id
_entity.type
_entity.pdbx_description
1 polymer ?
#
loop_
_entity_poly.entity_id
_entity_poly.type
_entity_poly.pdbx_seq_one_letter_code
_entity_poly.pdbx_strand_id
1 'polypeptide(L)'
;MSITRPRTVLPTTEARAKLSQIVAAFERDGVDAEPVTFGSHRNPQGVIIGWDLWLEILPAIENRLDAAETRRRLDRDTGTRLSFDDAARALDRDPADYR
;
A
#
# COMPACT_ATOMS: atom_id res chain seq x y z
N MET A 1 3.36 13.23 -11.44
CA MET A 1 3.80 13.11 -10.04
C MET A 1 5.21 12.53 -10.07
N SER A 2 6.23 13.36 -9.92
CA SER A 2 7.62 12.91 -9.98
C SER A 2 7.93 12.18 -8.68
N ILE A 3 8.28 10.88 -8.75
CA ILE A 3 8.87 10.17 -7.61
C ILE A 3 10.29 10.73 -7.47
N THR A 4 10.38 11.91 -6.85
CA THR A 4 11.65 12.56 -6.53
C THR A 4 12.44 11.57 -5.67
N ARG A 5 13.64 11.20 -6.12
CA ARG A 5 14.54 10.38 -5.30
C ARG A 5 14.64 11.00 -3.91
N PRO A 6 14.65 10.20 -2.83
CA PRO A 6 14.80 10.72 -1.48
C PRO A 6 15.98 11.68 -1.44
N ARG A 7 15.74 12.95 -1.05
CA ARG A 7 16.78 14.00 -1.02
C ARG A 7 17.93 13.59 -0.08
N THR A 8 17.65 12.76 0.91
CA THR A 8 18.61 12.27 1.91
C THR A 8 18.24 10.86 2.35
N VAL A 9 19.24 9.96 2.44
CA VAL A 9 19.11 8.65 3.09
C VAL A 9 19.80 8.73 4.44
N LEU A 10 19.03 8.63 5.53
CA LEU A 10 19.59 8.60 6.87
C LEU A 10 20.31 7.28 7.14
N PRO A 11 21.49 7.27 7.78
CA PRO A 11 22.04 6.06 8.36
C PRO A 11 21.02 5.39 9.29
N THR A 12 20.89 4.07 9.22
CA THR A 12 19.95 3.32 10.09
C THR A 12 20.13 3.63 11.59
N THR A 13 21.37 3.83 12.03
CA THR A 13 21.69 4.22 13.41
C THR A 13 21.14 5.59 13.78
N GLU A 14 21.19 6.55 12.86
CA GLU A 14 20.68 7.90 13.03
C GLU A 14 19.15 7.92 13.00
N ALA A 15 18.52 7.19 12.06
CA ALA A 15 17.07 7.05 11.99
C ALA A 15 16.50 6.48 13.31
N ARG A 16 17.16 5.47 13.88
CA ARG A 16 16.80 4.90 15.19
C ARG A 16 16.96 5.91 16.32
N ALA A 17 18.05 6.67 16.33
CA ALA A 17 18.29 7.69 17.36
C ALA A 17 17.28 8.85 17.30
N LYS A 18 16.76 9.17 16.10
CA LYS A 18 15.82 10.27 15.87
C LYS A 18 14.35 9.84 15.83
N LEU A 19 14.01 8.58 16.14
CA LEU A 19 12.67 8.05 15.92
C LEU A 19 11.58 8.89 16.60
N SER A 20 11.76 9.30 17.85
CA SER A 20 10.79 10.15 18.56
C SER A 20 10.59 11.53 17.89
N GLN A 21 11.64 12.11 17.30
CA GLN A 21 11.54 13.38 16.58
C GLN A 21 10.81 13.21 15.24
N ILE A 22 11.06 12.07 14.56
CA ILE A 22 10.38 11.71 13.32
C ILE A 22 8.87 11.55 13.58
N VAL A 23 8.48 10.81 14.62
CA VAL A 23 7.07 10.63 15.01
C VAL A 23 6.43 11.97 15.36
N ALA A 24 7.09 12.82 16.15
CA ALA A 24 6.58 14.15 16.48
C ALA A 24 6.41 15.06 15.25
N ALA A 25 7.21 14.86 14.19
CA ALA A 25 7.02 15.56 12.93
C ALA A 25 5.78 15.04 12.19
N PHE A 26 5.56 13.74 12.16
CA PHE A 26 4.35 13.15 11.57
C PHE A 26 3.07 13.59 12.29
N GLU A 27 3.08 13.68 13.63
CA GLU A 27 1.93 14.17 14.39
C GLU A 27 1.61 15.64 14.10
N ARG A 28 2.65 16.47 13.94
CA ARG A 28 2.51 17.90 13.69
C ARG A 28 2.06 18.20 12.26
N ASP A 29 2.66 17.51 11.29
CA ASP A 29 2.53 17.83 9.87
C ASP A 29 1.53 16.90 9.15
N GLY A 30 1.05 15.84 9.83
CA GLY A 30 0.00 14.94 9.34
C GLY A 30 0.36 14.26 8.02
N VAL A 31 -0.58 14.31 7.08
CA VAL A 31 -0.43 13.72 5.73
C VAL A 31 0.66 14.41 4.89
N ASP A 32 0.94 15.68 5.16
CA ASP A 32 1.95 16.47 4.45
C ASP A 32 3.37 16.24 5.00
N ALA A 33 3.52 15.40 6.03
CA ALA A 33 4.81 15.11 6.63
C ALA A 33 5.71 14.33 5.66
N GLU A 34 6.94 14.83 5.45
CA GLU A 34 7.88 14.22 4.51
C GLU A 34 8.33 12.81 4.97
N PRO A 35 8.24 11.78 4.11
CA PRO A 35 8.76 10.45 4.38
C PRO A 35 10.25 10.43 4.68
N VAL A 36 10.66 9.62 5.66
CA VAL A 36 12.08 9.48 6.03
C VAL A 36 12.65 8.21 5.41
N THR A 37 13.58 8.36 4.47
CA THR A 37 14.32 7.22 3.90
C THR A 37 15.56 6.92 4.74
N PHE A 38 15.83 5.64 5.01
CA PHE A 38 17.01 5.21 5.75
C PHE A 38 17.71 4.00 5.10
N GLY A 39 18.97 3.79 5.49
CA GLY A 39 19.75 2.64 5.07
C GLY A 39 21.25 2.74 5.39
N SER A 40 22.07 2.02 4.63
CA SER A 40 23.51 1.86 4.85
C SER A 40 24.30 2.37 3.64
N HIS A 41 25.44 3.03 3.87
CA HIS A 41 26.30 3.56 2.80
C HIS A 41 25.56 4.39 1.73
N ARG A 42 24.57 5.20 2.15
CA ARG A 42 23.66 5.96 1.27
C ARG A 42 22.78 5.14 0.34
N ASN A 43 22.74 3.81 0.51
CA ASN A 43 21.79 2.95 -0.19
C ASN A 43 20.44 2.96 0.56
N PRO A 44 19.33 3.39 -0.07
CA PRO A 44 18.00 3.26 0.50
C PRO A 44 17.66 1.80 0.80
N GLN A 45 17.22 1.51 2.02
CA GLN A 45 16.80 0.16 2.44
C GLN A 45 15.37 0.15 2.98
N GLY A 46 14.89 1.27 3.49
CA GLY A 46 13.51 1.41 3.96
C GLY A 46 13.07 2.86 4.01
N VAL A 47 11.77 3.04 4.21
CA VAL A 47 11.13 4.33 4.44
C VAL A 47 10.28 4.26 5.70
N ILE A 48 10.23 5.34 6.46
CA ILE A 48 9.32 5.56 7.57
C ILE A 48 8.34 6.64 7.12
N ILE A 49 7.05 6.37 7.26
CA ILE A 49 5.96 7.27 6.88
C ILE A 49 5.03 7.48 8.09
N GLY A 50 4.38 8.64 8.12
CA GLY A 50 3.29 8.91 9.05
C GLY A 50 2.09 8.00 8.80
N TRP A 51 1.29 7.80 9.84
CA TRP A 51 0.12 6.93 9.77
C TRP A 51 -0.93 7.43 8.77
N ASP A 52 -1.19 8.74 8.74
CA ASP A 52 -2.19 9.32 7.83
C ASP A 52 -1.78 9.14 6.36
N LEU A 53 -0.50 9.40 6.05
CA LEU A 53 0.04 9.14 4.70
C LEU A 53 0.00 7.66 4.35
N TRP A 54 0.28 6.76 5.30
CA TRP A 54 0.16 5.32 5.08
C TRP A 54 -1.26 4.93 4.66
N LEU A 55 -2.27 5.45 5.35
CA LEU A 55 -3.67 5.18 5.02
C LEU A 55 -4.05 5.71 3.62
N GLU A 56 -3.53 6.87 3.22
CA GLU A 56 -3.81 7.42 1.89
C GLU A 56 -3.18 6.60 0.76
N ILE A 57 -1.95 6.10 0.95
CA ILE A 57 -1.26 5.35 -0.10
C ILE A 57 -1.62 3.85 -0.12
N LEU A 58 -2.22 3.32 0.94
CA LEU A 58 -2.55 1.90 1.06
C LEU A 58 -3.40 1.38 -0.11
N PRO A 59 -4.48 2.06 -0.58
CA PRO A 59 -5.24 1.62 -1.74
C PRO A 59 -4.41 1.55 -3.03
N ALA A 60 -3.45 2.45 -3.21
CA ALA A 60 -2.56 2.43 -4.36
C ALA A 60 -1.58 1.24 -4.31
N ILE A 61 -1.10 0.90 -3.11
CA ILE A 61 -0.27 -0.29 -2.88
C ILE A 61 -1.07 -1.56 -3.15
N GLU A 62 -2.28 -1.67 -2.62
CA GLU A 62 -3.20 -2.81 -2.84
C GLU A 62 -3.47 -2.99 -4.33
N ASN A 63 -3.87 -1.93 -5.04
CA ASN A 63 -4.06 -1.95 -6.48
C ASN A 63 -2.82 -2.46 -7.24
N ARG A 64 -1.61 -2.06 -6.80
CA ARG A 64 -0.36 -2.52 -7.41
C ARG A 64 -0.06 -3.99 -7.15
N LEU A 65 -0.39 -4.50 -5.96
CA LEU A 65 -0.23 -5.91 -5.60
C LEU A 65 -1.24 -6.76 -6.38
N ASP A 66 -2.48 -6.30 -6.48
CA ASP A 66 -3.57 -7.00 -7.17
C ASP A 66 -3.43 -6.96 -8.69
N ALA A 67 -2.72 -5.98 -9.25
CA ALA A 67 -2.57 -5.83 -10.69
C ALA A 67 -2.02 -7.10 -11.38
N ALA A 68 -1.09 -7.82 -10.75
CA ALA A 68 -0.52 -9.04 -11.33
C ALA A 68 -1.50 -10.21 -11.34
N GLU A 69 -2.33 -10.33 -10.31
CA GLU A 69 -3.39 -11.33 -10.24
C GLU A 69 -4.55 -10.98 -11.19
N THR A 70 -4.96 -9.71 -11.20
CA THR A 70 -5.97 -9.19 -12.12
C THR A 70 -5.60 -9.46 -13.57
N ARG A 71 -4.35 -9.17 -13.95
CA ARG A 71 -3.88 -9.42 -15.31
C ARG A 71 -3.91 -10.91 -15.68
N ARG A 72 -3.46 -11.78 -14.77
CA ARG A 72 -3.54 -13.24 -14.95
C ARG A 72 -4.97 -13.74 -15.12
N ARG A 73 -5.94 -13.15 -14.40
CA ARG A 73 -7.36 -13.50 -14.52
C ARG A 73 -7.94 -13.02 -15.85
N LEU A 74 -7.62 -11.80 -16.27
CA LEU A 74 -8.05 -11.25 -17.55
C LEU A 74 -7.50 -12.05 -18.74
N ASP A 75 -6.24 -12.48 -18.68
CA ASP A 75 -5.63 -13.31 -19.75
C ASP A 75 -6.30 -14.69 -19.88
N ARG A 76 -6.94 -15.17 -18.80
CA ARG A 76 -7.69 -16.44 -18.76
C ARG A 76 -9.20 -16.24 -18.86
N ASP A 77 -9.66 -15.00 -18.99
CA ASP A 77 -11.09 -14.70 -19.08
C ASP A 77 -11.65 -15.26 -20.38
N THR A 78 -12.59 -16.20 -20.26
CA THR A 78 -13.29 -16.80 -21.39
C THR A 78 -14.43 -15.93 -21.90
N GLY A 79 -14.71 -14.80 -21.24
CA GLY A 79 -15.85 -13.93 -21.53
C GLY A 79 -17.15 -14.40 -20.89
N THR A 80 -17.16 -15.56 -20.23
CA THR A 80 -18.33 -16.06 -19.49
C THR A 80 -18.64 -15.13 -18.32
N ARG A 81 -19.91 -14.78 -18.16
CA ARG A 81 -20.42 -13.99 -17.04
C ARG A 81 -21.46 -14.83 -16.30
N LEU A 82 -21.42 -14.79 -14.97
CA LEU A 82 -22.36 -15.48 -14.10
C LEU A 82 -23.25 -14.44 -13.41
N SER A 83 -24.52 -14.77 -13.25
CA SER A 83 -25.38 -13.98 -12.35
C SER A 83 -24.92 -14.18 -10.90
N PHE A 84 -25.26 -13.24 -10.01
CA PHE A 84 -24.98 -13.39 -8.58
C PHE A 84 -25.59 -14.68 -8.02
N ASP A 85 -26.86 -14.95 -8.37
CA ASP A 85 -27.59 -16.13 -7.93
C ASP A 85 -26.90 -17.44 -8.39
N ASP A 86 -26.40 -17.49 -9.64
CA ASP A 86 -25.68 -18.67 -10.14
C ASP A 86 -24.31 -18.83 -9.48
N ALA A 87 -23.61 -17.74 -9.19
CA ALA A 87 -22.34 -17.76 -8.48
C ALA A 87 -22.50 -18.22 -7.03
N ALA A 88 -23.53 -17.74 -6.32
CA ALA A 88 -23.86 -18.17 -4.96
C ALA A 88 -24.20 -19.66 -4.92
N ARG A 89 -25.06 -20.13 -5.84
CA ARG A 89 -25.39 -21.56 -5.96
C ARG A 89 -24.16 -22.41 -6.28
N ALA A 90 -23.24 -21.95 -7.12
CA ALA A 90 -21.99 -22.66 -7.42
C ALA A 90 -21.05 -22.81 -6.21
N LEU A 91 -21.23 -21.99 -5.18
CA LEU A 91 -20.48 -22.03 -3.91
C LEU A 91 -21.28 -22.69 -2.78
N ASP A 92 -22.40 -23.35 -3.10
CA ASP A 92 -23.30 -23.98 -2.12
C ASP A 92 -23.86 -22.98 -1.09
N ARG A 93 -24.19 -21.77 -1.57
CA ARG A 93 -24.80 -20.68 -0.79
C ARG A 93 -26.19 -20.36 -1.32
N ASP A 94 -27.12 -20.05 -0.41
CA ASP A 94 -28.44 -19.54 -0.79
C ASP A 94 -28.34 -18.03 -1.11
N PRO A 95 -28.70 -17.58 -2.33
CA PRO A 95 -28.74 -16.15 -2.66
C PRO A 95 -29.66 -15.34 -1.73
N ALA A 96 -30.66 -15.97 -1.11
CA ALA A 96 -31.57 -15.31 -0.17
C ALA A 96 -30.88 -14.86 1.12
N ASP A 97 -29.74 -15.46 1.50
CA ASP A 97 -29.00 -15.10 2.71
C ASP A 97 -28.31 -13.73 2.63
N TYR A 98 -28.27 -13.12 1.44
CA TYR A 98 -27.56 -11.85 1.16
C TYR A 98 -28.48 -10.68 0.76
N ARG A 99 -29.80 -10.84 0.89
CA ARG A 99 -30.81 -9.81 0.60
C ARG A 99 -31.47 -9.30 1.89
#